data_AF-A0A1Y1RB17-F1
#
_entry.id   AF-A0A1Y1RB17-F1
#
_cell.length_a   1.000
_cell.length_b   1.000
_cell.length_c   1.000
_cell.angle_alpha   90.00
_cell.angle_beta   90.00
_cell.angle_gamma   90.00
#
_symmetry.space_group_name_H-M   'P 1'
#
loop_
_entity.id
_entity.type
_entity.pdbx_description
1 polymer ?
#
loop_
_entity_poly.entity_id
_entity_poly.type
_entity_poly.pdbx_seq_one_letter_code
_entity_poly.pdbx_strand_id
1 'polypeptide(L)'
;MKEVYLNMPPIPTEDFLIIFLSGGFVILFGAIFVAFFTLAKMKKIPGYYVYVGYLFWAAQTYSLYLLSTLIGSGEFTKKVLMLAMFGYLILPHFIYFLMDRTHEGYEH
;
A
#
# COMPACT_ATOMS: atom_id res chain seq x y z
N MET A 1 -25.89 20.15 26.61
CA MET A 1 -25.03 19.20 25.88
C MET A 1 -23.61 19.77 25.91
N LYS A 2 -22.63 19.01 26.41
CA LYS A 2 -21.24 19.49 26.52
C LYS A 2 -20.61 19.32 25.14
N GLU A 3 -20.48 20.42 24.40
CA GLU A 3 -19.75 20.48 23.14
C GLU A 3 -18.32 19.97 23.42
N VAL A 4 -18.04 18.73 23.01
CA VAL A 4 -16.69 18.18 23.05
C VAL A 4 -15.98 18.79 21.86
N TYR A 5 -15.32 19.93 22.08
CA TYR A 5 -14.35 20.45 21.14
C TYR A 5 -13.20 19.44 21.06
N LEU A 6 -13.23 18.58 20.03
CA LEU A 6 -12.01 17.94 19.56
C LEU A 6 -11.11 19.09 19.07
N ASN A 7 -10.21 19.55 19.94
CA ASN A 7 -9.10 20.44 19.58
C ASN A 7 -8.12 19.65 18.70
N MET A 8 -8.57 19.24 17.52
CA MET A 8 -7.68 18.77 16.48
C MET A 8 -6.99 20.02 15.92
N PRO A 9 -5.65 20.13 16.00
CA PRO A 9 -4.96 21.24 15.39
C PRO A 9 -5.38 21.33 13.91
N PRO A 10 -5.78 22.51 13.44
CA PRO A 10 -6.19 22.67 12.06
C PRO A 10 -5.02 22.30 11.14
N ILE A 11 -5.28 21.45 10.15
CA ILE A 11 -4.28 21.10 9.14
C ILE A 11 -3.97 22.39 8.35
N PRO A 12 -2.70 22.78 8.21
CA PRO A 12 -2.33 23.93 7.38
C PRO A 12 -2.88 23.74 5.97
N THR A 13 -3.62 24.73 5.46
CA THR A 13 -4.21 24.66 4.11
C THR A 13 -3.17 24.56 3.00
N GLU A 14 -1.94 24.99 3.27
CA GLU A 14 -0.76 24.81 2.42
C GLU A 14 -0.36 23.34 2.24
N ASP A 15 -0.58 22.49 3.26
CA ASP A 15 -0.25 21.06 3.21
C ASP A 15 -1.36 20.21 2.57
N PHE A 16 -2.56 20.76 2.39
CA PHE A 16 -3.73 20.05 1.88
C PHE A 16 -3.44 19.29 0.58
N LEU A 17 -2.81 19.97 -0.38
CA LEU A 17 -2.55 19.39 -1.70
C LEU A 17 -1.55 18.23 -1.62
N ILE A 18 -0.53 18.34 -0.77
CA ILE A 18 0.48 17.30 -0.56
C ILE A 18 -0.14 16.09 0.17
N ILE A 19 -0.97 16.34 1.18
CA ILE A 19 -1.73 15.30 1.90
C ILE A 19 -2.65 14.56 0.93
N PHE A 20 -3.41 15.29 0.11
CA PHE A 20 -4.31 14.71 -0.86
C PHE A 20 -3.57 13.88 -1.92
N LEU A 21 -2.51 14.43 -2.51
CA LEU A 21 -1.70 13.72 -3.50
C LEU A 21 -1.01 12.49 -2.92
N SER A 22 -0.44 12.59 -1.72
CA SER A 22 0.20 11.45 -1.07
C SER A 22 -0.79 10.31 -0.81
N GLY A 23 -2.00 10.61 -0.32
CA GLY A 23 -3.07 9.62 -0.19
C GLY A 23 -3.50 9.01 -1.53
N GLY A 24 -3.66 9.84 -2.57
CA GLY A 24 -3.96 9.37 -3.93
C GLY A 24 -2.88 8.46 -4.49
N PHE A 25 -1.61 8.81 -4.30
CA PHE A 25 -0.46 8.01 -4.75
C PHE A 25 -0.32 6.69 -4.00
N VAL A 26 -0.69 6.62 -2.71
CA VAL A 26 -0.75 5.34 -1.99
C VAL A 26 -1.66 4.36 -2.71
N ILE A 27 -2.85 4.80 -3.12
CA ILE A 27 -3.83 3.95 -3.79
C ILE A 27 -3.39 3.64 -5.22
N LEU A 28 -2.98 4.66 -5.98
CA LEU A 28 -2.61 4.52 -7.38
C LEU A 28 -1.41 3.58 -7.55
N PHE A 29 -0.34 3.79 -6.78
CA PHE A 29 0.85 2.94 -6.85
C PHE A 29 0.57 1.52 -6.33
N GLY A 30 -0.32 1.36 -5.35
CA GLY A 30 -0.74 0.03 -4.90
C GLY A 30 -1.52 -0.77 -5.93
N ALA A 31 -2.45 -0.11 -6.62
CA ALA A 31 -3.16 -0.74 -7.73
C ALA A 31 -2.19 -1.17 -8.84
N ILE A 32 -1.21 -0.32 -9.18
CA ILE A 32 -0.19 -0.62 -10.20
C ILE A 32 0.70 -1.79 -9.76
N PHE A 33 1.17 -1.80 -8.50
CA PHE A 33 1.95 -2.91 -7.95
C PHE A 33 1.21 -4.25 -8.07
N VAL A 34 -0.05 -4.31 -7.61
CA VAL A 34 -0.87 -5.53 -7.67
C VAL A 34 -1.13 -5.93 -9.12
N ALA A 35 -1.38 -4.98 -10.02
CA ALA A 35 -1.59 -5.26 -11.44
C ALA A 35 -0.35 -5.90 -12.08
N PHE A 36 0.84 -5.32 -11.90
CA PHE A 36 2.09 -5.89 -12.42
C PHE A 36 2.36 -7.29 -11.85
N PHE A 37 2.20 -7.46 -10.54
CA PHE A 37 2.40 -8.75 -9.89
C PHE A 37 1.45 -9.81 -10.46
N THR A 38 0.16 -9.49 -10.51
CA THR A 38 -0.89 -10.41 -10.97
C THR A 38 -0.70 -10.76 -12.44
N LEU A 39 -0.48 -9.77 -13.32
CA LEU A 39 -0.30 -10.00 -14.75
C LEU A 39 0.95 -10.85 -15.04
N ALA A 40 2.04 -10.63 -14.31
CA ALA A 40 3.27 -11.40 -14.46
C ALA A 40 3.06 -12.85 -14.01
N LYS A 41 2.35 -13.07 -12.90
CA LYS A 41 2.01 -14.41 -12.40
C LYS A 41 1.00 -15.15 -13.28
N MET A 42 0.09 -14.43 -13.93
CA MET A 42 -0.80 -14.98 -14.97
C MET A 42 -0.11 -15.22 -16.32
N LYS A 43 1.22 -14.99 -16.42
CA LYS A 43 2.00 -15.09 -17.66
C LYS A 43 1.45 -14.23 -18.82
N LYS A 44 0.70 -13.17 -18.51
CA LYS A 44 0.21 -12.18 -19.49
C LYS A 44 1.27 -11.17 -19.89
N ILE A 45 2.23 -10.94 -18.99
CA ILE A 45 3.45 -10.15 -19.22
C ILE A 45 4.67 -10.95 -18.75
N PRO A 46 5.88 -10.62 -19.21
CA PRO A 46 7.10 -11.28 -18.76
C PRO A 46 7.32 -11.19 -17.24
N GLY A 47 7.84 -12.26 -16.63
CA GLY A 47 8.03 -12.35 -15.18
C GLY A 47 8.93 -11.28 -14.57
N TYR A 48 9.85 -10.69 -15.34
CA TYR A 48 10.72 -9.62 -14.86
C TYR A 48 9.96 -8.31 -14.55
N TYR A 49 8.74 -8.12 -15.06
CA TYR A 49 7.93 -6.94 -14.73
C TYR A 49 7.49 -6.91 -13.25
N VAL A 50 7.63 -8.02 -12.51
CA VAL A 50 7.44 -8.01 -11.04
C VAL A 50 8.42 -7.04 -10.38
N TYR A 51 9.65 -6.91 -10.88
CA TYR A 51 10.63 -5.95 -10.35
C TYR A 51 10.16 -4.51 -10.52
N VAL A 52 9.49 -4.20 -11.63
CA VAL A 52 8.86 -2.89 -11.85
C VAL A 52 7.73 -2.69 -10.83
N GLY A 53 6.94 -3.72 -10.56
CA GLY A 53 5.93 -3.70 -9.49
C GLY A 53 6.53 -3.32 -8.13
N TYR A 54 7.70 -3.85 -7.76
CA TYR A 54 8.34 -3.50 -6.49
C TYR A 54 8.77 -2.03 -6.40
N LEU A 55 9.09 -1.38 -7.53
CA LEU A 55 9.33 0.07 -7.53
C LEU A 55 8.07 0.83 -7.16
N PHE A 56 6.91 0.40 -7.66
CA PHE A 56 5.62 0.99 -7.29
C PHE A 56 5.23 0.69 -5.84
N TRP A 57 5.54 -0.50 -5.32
CA TRP A 57 5.36 -0.79 -3.89
C TRP A 57 6.21 0.14 -3.01
N ALA A 58 7.48 0.39 -3.38
CA ALA A 58 8.35 1.32 -2.66
C ALA A 58 7.81 2.76 -2.73
N ALA A 59 7.32 3.19 -3.90
CA ALA A 59 6.73 4.51 -4.10
C ALA A 59 5.41 4.70 -3.30
N GLN A 60 4.54 3.69 -3.25
CA GLN A 60 3.37 3.67 -2.37
C GLN A 60 3.79 3.81 -0.91
N THR A 61 4.76 3.01 -0.48
CA THR A 61 5.22 2.97 0.92
C THR A 61 5.81 4.31 1.35
N TYR A 62 6.57 4.95 0.45
CA TYR A 62 7.07 6.31 0.66
C TYR A 62 5.94 7.34 0.74
N SER A 63 4.93 7.24 -0.14
CA SER A 63 3.77 8.12 -0.12
C SER A 63 2.97 7.98 1.18
N LEU A 64 2.84 6.76 1.70
CA LEU A 64 2.18 6.48 2.98
C LEU A 64 2.97 7.07 4.17
N TYR A 65 4.29 6.96 4.14
CA TYR A 65 5.15 7.57 5.14
C TYR A 65 5.03 9.10 5.15
N LEU A 66 5.00 9.72 3.97
CA LEU A 66 4.80 11.16 3.81
C LEU A 66 3.42 11.57 4.36
N LEU A 67 2.36 10.87 3.95
CA LEU A 67 1.00 11.09 4.44
C LEU A 67 0.93 11.02 5.96
N SER A 68 1.44 9.93 6.54
CA SER A 68 1.44 9.71 8.01
C SER A 68 2.19 10.81 8.75
N THR A 69 3.26 11.34 8.16
CA THR A 69 4.03 12.45 8.74
C THR A 69 3.26 13.77 8.68
N LEU A 70 2.65 14.09 7.55
CA LEU A 70 1.92 15.35 7.35
C LEU A 70 0.62 15.44 8.16
N ILE A 71 -0.08 14.33 8.35
CA ILE A 71 -1.29 14.30 9.20
C ILE A 71 -0.97 14.28 10.71
N GLY A 72 0.31 14.36 11.08
CA GLY A 72 0.72 14.35 12.48
C GLY A 72 0.45 13.03 13.20
N SER A 73 0.53 11.89 12.50
CA SER A 73 0.34 10.59 13.13
C SER A 73 1.36 10.37 14.25
N GLY A 74 0.90 9.84 15.39
CA GLY A 74 1.78 9.41 16.46
C GLY A 74 2.84 8.41 15.97
N GLU A 75 4.01 8.42 16.61
CA GLU A 75 5.14 7.58 16.21
C GLU A 75 4.78 6.08 16.18
N PHE A 76 3.95 5.64 17.13
CA PHE A 76 3.41 4.29 17.18
C PHE A 76 2.60 3.95 15.92
N THR A 77 1.63 4.79 15.55
CA THR A 77 0.78 4.59 14.36
C THR A 77 1.62 4.54 13.09
N LYS A 78 2.61 5.43 12.97
CA LYS A 78 3.53 5.44 11.83
C LYS A 78 4.29 4.12 11.71
N LYS A 79 4.84 3.59 12.81
CA LYS A 79 5.54 2.29 12.82
C LYS A 79 4.62 1.14 12.43
N VAL A 80 3.39 1.12 12.94
CA VAL A 80 2.38 0.09 12.59
C VAL A 80 2.00 0.16 11.11
N LEU A 81 1.82 1.36 10.55
CA LEU A 81 1.56 1.55 9.12
C LEU A 81 2.71 1.02 8.25
N MET A 82 3.96 1.30 8.63
CA MET A 82 5.12 0.77 7.91
C MET A 82 5.19 -0.75 8.02
N LEU A 83 4.90 -1.32 9.20
CA LEU A 83 4.82 -2.77 9.39
C LEU A 83 3.74 -3.40 8.49
N ALA A 84 2.58 -2.76 8.37
CA ALA A 84 1.51 -3.22 7.50
C ALA A 84 1.92 -3.26 6.03
N MET A 85 2.78 -2.35 5.56
CA MET A 85 3.30 -2.38 4.18
C MET A 85 4.18 -3.60 3.91
N PHE A 86 4.92 -4.11 4.90
CA PHE A 86 5.62 -5.39 4.77
C PHE A 86 4.63 -6.56 4.64
N GLY A 87 3.57 -6.56 5.44
CA GLY A 87 2.49 -7.55 5.29
C GLY A 87 1.86 -7.51 3.90
N TYR A 88 1.62 -6.30 3.38
CA TYR A 88 1.08 -6.09 2.03
C TYR A 88 1.99 -6.63 0.91
N LEU A 89 3.31 -6.62 1.10
CA LEU A 89 4.27 -7.21 0.15
C LEU A 89 4.18 -8.75 0.11
N ILE A 90 3.97 -9.36 1.27
CA ILE A 90 3.92 -10.83 1.44
C ILE A 90 2.58 -11.39 0.94
N LEU A 91 1.50 -10.64 1.12
CA LEU A 91 0.13 -11.06 0.81
C LEU A 91 -0.06 -11.63 -0.62
N PRO A 92 0.36 -10.95 -1.70
CA PRO A 92 0.20 -11.48 -3.06
C PRO A 92 1.05 -12.72 -3.33
N HIS A 93 2.21 -12.86 -2.67
CA HIS A 93 3.03 -14.08 -2.75
C HIS A 93 2.32 -15.26 -2.09
N PHE A 94 1.77 -15.03 -0.91
CA PHE A 94 1.08 -16.05 -0.13
C PHE A 94 -0.20 -16.53 -0.82
N ILE A 95 -1.03 -15.61 -1.33
CA ILE A 95 -2.24 -15.96 -2.09
C ILE A 95 -1.88 -16.82 -3.30
N TYR A 96 -0.87 -16.43 -4.07
CA TYR A 96 -0.50 -17.17 -5.27
C TYR A 96 0.04 -18.56 -4.93
N PHE A 97 0.83 -18.70 -3.87
CA PHE A 97 1.29 -19.99 -3.37
C PHE A 97 0.12 -20.91 -3.00
N LEU A 98 -0.88 -20.40 -2.27
CA LEU A 98 -2.07 -21.18 -1.93
C LEU A 98 -2.87 -21.58 -3.17
N MET A 99 -3.01 -20.66 -4.13
CA MET A 99 -3.77 -20.90 -5.36
C MET A 99 -3.12 -22.00 -6.20
N ASP A 100 -1.79 -21.96 -6.35
CA ASP A 100 -1.00 -22.95 -7.09
C ASP A 100 -1.13 -24.35 -6.46
N ARG A 101 -0.95 -24.45 -5.13
CA ARG A 101 -1.09 -25.70 -4.37
C ARG A 101 -2.49 -26.30 -4.43
N THR A 102 -3.52 -25.45 -4.45
CA THR A 102 -4.91 -25.92 -4.57
C THR A 102 -5.16 -26.47 -5.97
N HIS A 103 -4.59 -25.86 -7.01
CA HIS A 103 -4.71 -26.35 -8.38
C HIS A 103 -4.02 -27.71 -8.55
N GLU A 104 -2.81 -27.88 -8.01
CA GLU A 104 -2.08 -29.16 -8.02
C GLU A 104 -2.88 -30.30 -7.35
N GLY A 105 -3.61 -30.00 -6.26
CA GLY A 105 -4.40 -30.99 -5.52
C GLY A 105 -5.68 -31.44 -6.21
N TYR A 106 -6.15 -30.73 -7.24
CA TYR A 106 -7.36 -31.05 -8.00
C TYR A 106 -7.08 -31.73 -9.35
N GLU A 107 -5.83 -31.74 -9.84
CA GLU A 107 -5.44 -32.43 -11.07
C GLU A 107 -5.09 -33.93 -10.85
N HIS A 108 -5.45 -34.49 -9.69
CA HIS A 108 -5.32 -35.92 -9.36
C HIS A 108 -6.68 -36.62 -9.26
#